data_AF-E8X4Z8-F1
#
_entry.id   AF-E8X4Z8-F1
#
_cell.length_a   1.000
_cell.length_b   1.000
_cell.length_c   1.000
_cell.angle_alpha   90.00
_cell.angle_beta   90.00
_cell.angle_gamma   90.00
#
_symmetry.space_group_name_H-M   'P 1'
#
loop_
_entity.id
_entity.type
_entity.pdbx_description
1 polymer ?
#
loop_
_entity_poly.entity_id
_entity_poly.type
_entity_poly.pdbx_seq_one_letter_code
_entity_poly.pdbx_strand_id
1 'polypeptide(L)'
;MFVAPPDLDNLDLEAAKTLLMTQHEKYTAALSSRVSEIERLVLLVEKLQRMLFGAKSEKVFCQIEQLELQLEELQAASAIEEIKRIAVLYDIEAEIRGSTADLFRTIRQARARPLLDSLFLWLETTLAKLSSTSDTAAAIRYAEDGQLEIDNNTAERALRVVALGRKNYLFCGSDAGGERAARLYSLLGSAKLNALDPELYLHHVLERIADHAINRIQDFLPWNVSINKTHTLIPK
;
A
#
# COMPACT_ATOMS: atom_id res chain seq x y z
N MET A 1 -26.01 17.38 -25.66
CA MET A 1 -27.44 17.69 -25.81
C MET A 1 -28.17 16.99 -24.67
N PHE A 2 -28.43 17.69 -23.56
CA PHE A 2 -29.05 17.10 -22.37
C PHE A 2 -30.57 17.17 -22.58
N VAL A 3 -31.18 16.06 -22.97
CA VAL A 3 -32.64 15.97 -23.11
C VAL A 3 -33.19 15.93 -21.68
N ALA A 4 -34.10 16.85 -21.37
CA ALA A 4 -34.75 16.90 -20.05
C ALA A 4 -35.38 15.53 -19.73
N PRO A 5 -35.18 14.99 -18.51
CA PRO A 5 -35.74 13.70 -18.14
C PRO A 5 -37.28 13.77 -18.22
N PRO A 6 -37.94 12.78 -18.86
CA PRO A 6 -39.39 12.74 -18.93
C PRO A 6 -40.00 12.59 -17.53
N ASP A 7 -41.16 13.20 -17.35
CA ASP A 7 -41.91 13.24 -16.09
C ASP A 7 -42.24 11.81 -15.62
N LEU A 8 -41.68 11.39 -14.49
CA LEU A 8 -41.67 10.00 -14.02
C LEU A 8 -43.03 9.52 -13.49
N ASP A 9 -43.95 10.44 -13.21
CA ASP A 9 -45.22 10.17 -12.54
C ASP A 9 -46.33 9.64 -13.47
N ASN A 10 -46.09 9.56 -14.79
CA ASN A 10 -47.14 9.24 -15.78
C ASN A 10 -46.69 8.23 -16.87
N LEU A 11 -45.63 7.46 -16.64
CA LEU A 11 -45.15 6.42 -17.58
C LEU A 11 -45.71 5.04 -17.23
N ASP A 12 -46.31 4.35 -18.20
CA ASP A 12 -46.69 2.94 -18.08
C ASP A 12 -45.47 2.06 -17.71
N LEU A 13 -45.69 0.99 -16.94
CA LEU A 13 -44.63 0.07 -16.45
C LEU A 13 -43.71 -0.46 -17.57
N GLU A 14 -44.28 -0.68 -18.76
CA GLU A 14 -43.55 -1.12 -19.95
C GLU A 14 -42.73 0.01 -20.61
N ALA A 15 -43.17 1.26 -20.50
CA ALA A 15 -42.42 2.44 -20.93
C ALA A 15 -41.20 2.70 -20.02
N ALA A 16 -41.33 2.45 -18.71
CA ALA A 16 -40.22 2.55 -17.76
C ALA A 16 -39.17 1.45 -17.97
N LYS A 17 -39.59 0.20 -18.21
CA LYS A 17 -38.68 -0.92 -18.53
C LYS A 17 -37.92 -0.69 -19.83
N THR A 18 -38.59 -0.23 -20.88
CA THR A 18 -37.95 0.06 -22.17
C THR A 18 -36.93 1.18 -22.03
N LEU A 19 -37.24 2.25 -21.28
CA LEU A 19 -36.28 3.32 -21.00
C LEU A 19 -35.03 2.82 -20.27
N LEU A 20 -35.20 1.99 -19.22
CA LEU A 20 -34.10 1.41 -18.45
C LEU A 20 -33.25 0.45 -19.29
N MET A 21 -33.87 -0.41 -20.09
CA MET A 21 -33.16 -1.30 -21.02
C MET A 21 -32.37 -0.50 -22.05
N THR A 22 -32.97 0.55 -22.61
CA THR A 22 -32.28 1.43 -23.57
C THR A 22 -31.11 2.18 -22.91
N GLN A 23 -31.23 2.55 -21.63
CA GLN A 23 -30.11 3.14 -20.89
C GLN A 23 -29.02 2.10 -20.63
N HIS A 24 -29.36 0.90 -20.15
CA HIS A 24 -28.39 -0.18 -19.92
C HIS A 24 -27.63 -0.56 -21.19
N GLU A 25 -28.31 -0.68 -22.34
CA GLU A 25 -27.67 -0.92 -23.63
C GLU A 25 -26.72 0.22 -24.04
N LYS A 26 -27.09 1.48 -23.77
CA LYS A 26 -26.19 2.63 -23.99
C LYS A 26 -24.97 2.58 -23.07
N TYR A 27 -25.15 2.21 -21.80
CA TYR A 27 -24.05 2.10 -20.84
C TYR A 27 -23.11 0.93 -21.16
N THR A 28 -23.63 -0.23 -21.58
CA THR A 28 -22.82 -1.39 -21.97
C THR A 28 -22.07 -1.13 -23.28
N ALA A 29 -22.69 -0.47 -24.25
CA ALA A 29 -22.02 -0.03 -25.47
C ALA A 29 -20.90 1.00 -25.19
N ALA A 30 -21.14 1.95 -24.29
CA ALA A 30 -20.13 2.92 -23.86
C ALA A 30 -18.96 2.26 -23.12
N LEU A 31 -19.24 1.27 -22.25
CA LEU A 31 -18.22 0.47 -21.56
C LEU A 31 -17.37 -0.35 -22.54
N SER A 32 -18.00 -1.05 -23.49
CA SER A 32 -17.28 -1.85 -24.51
C SER A 32 -16.37 -0.97 -25.40
N SER A 33 -16.85 0.22 -25.79
CA SER A 33 -16.05 1.20 -26.52
C SER A 33 -14.86 1.70 -25.70
N ARG A 34 -15.03 1.93 -24.39
CA ARG A 34 -13.94 2.36 -23.50
C ARG A 34 -12.92 1.25 -23.28
N VAL A 35 -13.37 0.00 -23.14
CA VAL A 35 -12.47 -1.17 -23.00
C VAL A 35 -11.60 -1.34 -24.25
N SER A 36 -12.20 -1.22 -25.44
CA SER A 36 -11.46 -1.29 -26.72
C SER A 36 -10.40 -0.19 -26.84
N GLU A 37 -10.70 1.01 -26.35
CA GLU A 37 -9.74 2.12 -26.36
C GLU A 37 -8.60 1.90 -25.35
N ILE A 38 -8.89 1.33 -24.18
CA ILE A 38 -7.86 0.96 -23.19
C ILE A 38 -6.90 -0.08 -23.79
N GLU A 39 -7.43 -1.14 -24.41
CA GLU A 39 -6.60 -2.17 -25.06
C GLU A 39 -5.70 -1.58 -26.15
N ARG A 40 -6.24 -0.67 -26.96
CA ARG A 40 -5.49 0.05 -27.99
C ARG A 40 -4.36 0.89 -27.40
N LEU A 41 -4.65 1.64 -26.33
CA LEU A 41 -3.67 2.51 -25.67
C LEU A 41 -2.55 1.67 -25.02
N VAL A 42 -2.88 0.55 -24.38
CA VAL A 42 -1.91 -0.39 -23.80
C VAL A 42 -0.95 -0.92 -24.88
N LEU A 43 -1.48 -1.37 -26.02
CA LEU A 43 -0.67 -1.84 -27.15
C LEU A 43 0.26 -0.76 -27.70
N LEU A 44 -0.18 0.50 -27.68
CA LEU A 44 0.59 1.64 -28.16
C LEU A 44 1.72 2.01 -27.19
N VAL A 45 1.45 1.95 -25.89
CA VAL A 45 2.46 2.13 -24.83
C VAL A 45 3.54 1.05 -24.93
N GLU A 46 3.17 -0.22 -25.05
CA GLU A 46 4.15 -1.30 -25.23
C GLU A 46 5.00 -1.11 -26.50
N LYS A 47 4.37 -0.68 -27.60
CA LYS A 47 5.08 -0.41 -28.85
C LYS A 47 6.08 0.74 -28.69
N LEU A 48 5.69 1.83 -28.03
CA LEU A 48 6.58 2.96 -27.77
C LEU A 48 7.72 2.60 -26.80
N GLN A 49 7.43 1.80 -25.77
CA GLN A 49 8.46 1.27 -24.86
C GLN A 49 9.46 0.36 -25.59
N ARG A 50 9.00 -0.47 -26.54
CA ARG A 50 9.91 -1.27 -27.40
C ARG A 50 10.72 -0.40 -28.36
N MET A 51 10.14 0.70 -28.86
CA MET A 51 10.87 1.68 -29.68
C MET A 51 11.90 2.50 -28.89
N LEU A 52 11.85 2.47 -27.55
CA LEU A 52 12.77 3.19 -26.66
C LEU A 52 14.16 2.56 -26.53
N PHE A 53 14.38 1.35 -27.08
CA PHE A 53 15.72 0.78 -27.27
C PHE A 53 16.37 1.38 -28.53
N GLY A 54 16.80 2.65 -28.48
CA GLY A 54 17.61 3.20 -29.59
C GLY A 54 18.05 4.66 -29.49
N ALA A 55 17.21 5.58 -29.02
CA ALA A 55 17.60 6.99 -28.84
C ALA A 55 16.71 7.69 -27.81
N LYS A 56 17.34 8.33 -26.81
CA LYS A 56 16.65 9.19 -25.82
C LYS A 56 16.03 10.39 -26.53
N SER A 57 14.78 10.25 -26.99
CA SER A 57 13.98 11.37 -27.48
C SER A 57 13.28 12.01 -26.29
N GLU A 58 13.69 13.22 -25.94
CA GLU A 58 13.10 14.08 -24.90
C GLU A 58 11.56 14.19 -25.03
N LYS A 59 11.06 14.09 -26.28
CA LYS A 59 9.64 14.06 -26.61
C LYS A 59 8.90 12.83 -26.07
N VAL A 60 9.56 11.66 -26.02
CA VAL A 60 8.97 10.44 -25.47
C VAL A 60 9.00 10.47 -23.95
N PHE A 61 10.05 11.03 -23.33
CA PHE A 61 10.08 11.25 -21.89
C PHE A 61 8.97 12.18 -21.42
N CYS A 62 8.77 13.31 -22.12
CA CYS A 62 7.69 14.24 -21.83
C CYS A 62 6.30 13.59 -22.01
N GLN A 63 6.14 12.71 -23.00
CA GLN A 63 4.92 11.92 -23.20
C GLN A 63 4.69 10.91 -22.05
N ILE A 64 5.75 10.27 -21.55
CA ILE A 64 5.68 9.36 -20.39
C ILE A 64 5.24 10.14 -19.15
N GLU A 65 5.90 11.25 -18.84
CA GLU A 65 5.58 12.09 -17.69
C GLU A 65 4.14 12.62 -17.75
N GLN A 66 3.67 12.99 -18.93
CA GLN A 66 2.28 13.42 -19.12
C GLN A 66 1.28 12.28 -18.95
N LEU A 67 1.60 11.07 -19.42
CA LEU A 67 0.74 9.90 -19.23
C LEU A 67 0.73 9.42 -17.78
N GLU A 68 1.86 9.54 -17.08
CA GLU A 68 1.97 9.28 -15.63
C GLU A 68 1.08 10.25 -14.85
N LEU A 69 1.13 11.55 -15.16
CA LEU A 69 0.26 12.55 -14.54
C LEU A 69 -1.23 12.27 -14.79
N GLN A 70 -1.59 11.90 -16.02
CA GLN A 70 -2.97 11.52 -16.34
C GLN A 70 -3.43 10.26 -15.61
N LEU A 71 -2.53 9.29 -15.44
CA LEU A 71 -2.82 8.09 -14.67
C LEU A 71 -3.05 8.42 -13.20
N GLU A 72 -2.24 9.29 -12.60
CA GLU A 72 -2.41 9.76 -11.22
C GLU A 72 -3.75 10.49 -11.03
N GLU A 73 -4.13 11.38 -11.94
CA GLU A 73 -5.42 12.08 -11.89
C GLU A 73 -6.61 11.11 -11.95
N LEU A 74 -6.55 10.10 -12.83
CA LEU A 74 -7.60 9.09 -12.95
C LEU A 74 -7.68 8.19 -11.72
N GLN A 75 -6.54 7.83 -11.14
CA GLN A 75 -6.48 7.06 -9.89
C GLN A 75 -7.06 7.86 -8.72
N ALA A 76 -6.71 9.15 -8.61
CA ALA A 76 -7.27 10.05 -7.61
C ALA A 76 -8.80 10.19 -7.75
N ALA A 77 -9.30 10.33 -8.98
CA ALA A 77 -10.73 10.39 -9.24
C ALA A 77 -11.46 9.09 -8.82
N SER A 78 -10.88 7.92 -9.13
CA SER A 78 -11.42 6.62 -8.68
C SER A 78 -11.42 6.51 -7.15
N ALA A 79 -10.34 6.94 -6.48
CA ALA A 79 -10.25 6.90 -5.02
C ALA A 79 -11.33 7.78 -4.35
N ILE A 80 -11.60 8.97 -4.90
CA ILE A 80 -12.67 9.86 -4.42
C ILE A 80 -14.04 9.18 -4.54
N GLU A 81 -14.28 8.45 -5.63
CA GLU A 81 -15.54 7.73 -5.82
C GLU A 81 -15.73 6.58 -4.82
N GLU A 82 -14.66 5.89 -4.45
CA GLU A 82 -14.70 4.87 -3.39
C GLU A 82 -14.89 5.48 -1.99
N ILE A 83 -14.29 6.63 -1.69
CA ILE A 83 -14.55 7.37 -0.44
C ILE A 83 -16.05 7.74 -0.35
N LYS A 84 -16.68 8.13 -1.46
CA LYS A 84 -18.13 8.38 -1.49
C LYS A 84 -18.95 7.11 -1.20
N ARG A 85 -18.50 5.93 -1.63
CA ARG A 85 -19.18 4.66 -1.28
C ARG A 85 -19.10 4.35 0.21
N ILE A 86 -18.00 4.70 0.86
CA ILE A 86 -17.89 4.61 2.32
C ILE A 86 -18.89 5.56 3.00
N ALA A 87 -19.10 6.76 2.45
CA ALA A 87 -20.12 7.70 2.97
C ALA A 87 -21.54 7.10 2.89
N VAL A 88 -21.88 6.39 1.81
CA VAL A 88 -23.18 5.70 1.67
C VAL A 88 -23.40 4.66 2.78
N LEU A 89 -22.35 3.99 3.28
CA LEU A 89 -22.48 3.09 4.42
C LEU A 89 -22.89 3.84 5.69
N TYR A 90 -22.34 5.04 5.92
CA TYR A 90 -22.74 5.88 7.05
C TYR A 90 -24.17 6.39 6.94
N ASP A 91 -24.65 6.69 5.73
CA ASP A 91 -26.04 7.07 5.49
C ASP A 91 -26.99 5.92 5.82
N ILE A 92 -26.66 4.69 5.40
CA ILE A 92 -27.43 3.48 5.76
C ILE A 92 -27.46 3.30 7.28
N GLU A 93 -26.34 3.46 7.97
CA GLU A 93 -26.26 3.37 9.44
C GLU A 93 -27.04 4.49 10.16
N ALA A 94 -27.13 5.67 9.56
CA ALA A 94 -27.93 6.77 10.08
C ALA A 94 -29.43 6.50 9.94
N GLU A 95 -29.88 5.94 8.80
CA GLU A 95 -31.29 5.60 8.54
C GLU A 95 -31.83 4.55 9.50
N ILE A 96 -31.02 3.54 9.86
CA ILE A 96 -31.46 2.42 10.70
C ILE A 96 -31.32 2.71 12.20
N ARG A 97 -30.72 3.84 12.57
CA ARG A 97 -30.42 4.22 13.96
C ARG A 97 -31.69 4.25 14.81
N GLY A 98 -31.73 3.42 15.86
CA GLY A 98 -32.88 3.30 16.76
C GLY A 98 -33.85 2.16 16.43
N SER A 99 -33.60 1.39 15.37
CA SER A 99 -34.37 0.18 15.03
C SER A 99 -34.00 -1.04 15.89
N THR A 100 -34.73 -2.15 15.73
CA THR A 100 -34.44 -3.43 16.42
C THR A 100 -33.24 -4.17 15.81
N ALA A 101 -32.50 -4.90 16.64
CA ALA A 101 -31.24 -5.56 16.25
C ALA A 101 -31.36 -6.52 15.04
N ASP A 102 -32.51 -7.20 14.89
CA ASP A 102 -32.75 -8.07 13.73
C ASP A 102 -32.95 -7.29 12.43
N LEU A 103 -33.61 -6.13 12.51
CA LEU A 103 -33.84 -5.24 11.38
C LEU A 103 -32.53 -4.59 10.92
N PHE A 104 -31.66 -4.22 11.86
CA PHE A 104 -30.27 -3.82 11.59
C PHE A 104 -29.51 -4.90 10.80
N ARG A 105 -29.55 -6.16 11.24
CA ARG A 105 -28.84 -7.26 10.57
C ARG A 105 -29.37 -7.47 9.15
N THR A 106 -30.69 -7.47 8.97
CA THR A 106 -31.32 -7.66 7.66
C THR A 106 -30.95 -6.54 6.70
N ILE A 107 -30.99 -5.28 7.15
CA ILE A 107 -30.63 -4.13 6.30
C ILE A 107 -29.13 -4.14 5.97
N ARG A 108 -28.26 -4.44 6.93
CA ARG A 108 -26.82 -4.56 6.68
C ARG A 108 -26.51 -5.67 5.67
N GLN A 109 -27.15 -6.83 5.79
CA GLN A 109 -26.98 -7.93 4.84
C GLN A 109 -27.51 -7.57 3.45
N ALA A 110 -28.64 -6.86 3.35
CA ALA A 110 -29.24 -6.51 2.07
C ALA A 110 -28.53 -5.34 1.36
N ARG A 111 -28.09 -4.31 2.11
CA ARG A 111 -27.58 -3.04 1.55
C ARG A 111 -26.10 -2.81 1.79
N ALA A 112 -25.60 -3.04 3.01
CA ALA A 112 -24.20 -2.76 3.35
C ALA A 112 -23.24 -3.84 2.84
N ARG A 113 -23.64 -5.12 2.88
CA ARG A 113 -22.82 -6.25 2.45
C ARG A 113 -22.38 -6.17 0.98
N PRO A 114 -23.26 -5.94 -0.01
CA PRO A 114 -22.83 -5.82 -1.41
C PRO A 114 -21.91 -4.62 -1.65
N LEU A 115 -22.08 -3.52 -0.90
CA LEU A 115 -21.18 -2.36 -0.98
C LEU A 115 -19.80 -2.69 -0.43
N LEU A 116 -19.73 -3.39 0.71
CA LEU A 116 -18.45 -3.84 1.27
C LEU A 116 -17.76 -4.86 0.35
N ASP A 117 -18.49 -5.84 -0.17
CA ASP A 117 -17.92 -6.86 -1.07
C ASP A 117 -17.36 -6.22 -2.36
N SER A 118 -18.05 -5.22 -2.91
CA SER A 118 -17.54 -4.47 -4.08
C SER A 118 -16.33 -3.59 -3.76
N LEU A 119 -16.29 -2.97 -2.57
CA LEU A 119 -15.12 -2.23 -2.08
C LEU A 119 -13.91 -3.15 -1.91
N PHE A 120 -14.10 -4.34 -1.31
CA PHE A 120 -13.03 -5.34 -1.16
C PHE A 120 -12.47 -5.77 -2.52
N LEU A 121 -13.35 -6.08 -3.48
CA LEU A 121 -12.92 -6.44 -4.84
C LEU A 121 -12.14 -5.30 -5.52
N TRP A 122 -12.55 -4.05 -5.31
CA TRP A 122 -11.81 -2.89 -5.80
C TRP A 122 -10.42 -2.77 -5.16
N LEU A 123 -10.32 -2.98 -3.85
CA LEU A 123 -9.03 -2.95 -3.14
C LEU A 123 -8.08 -4.03 -3.65
N GLU A 124 -8.56 -5.27 -3.81
CA GLU A 124 -7.76 -6.39 -4.33
C GLU A 124 -7.27 -6.14 -5.77
N THR A 125 -8.17 -5.70 -6.65
CA THR A 125 -7.83 -5.41 -8.04
C THR A 125 -6.91 -4.20 -8.19
N THR A 126 -7.00 -3.23 -7.27
CA THR A 126 -6.12 -2.07 -7.21
C THR A 126 -4.73 -2.46 -6.69
N LEU A 127 -4.65 -3.27 -5.63
CA LEU A 127 -3.38 -3.79 -5.10
C LEU A 127 -2.62 -4.58 -6.17
N ALA A 128 -3.31 -5.40 -6.97
CA ALA A 128 -2.69 -6.15 -8.07
C ALA A 128 -2.03 -5.27 -9.15
N LYS A 129 -2.48 -4.02 -9.31
CA LYS A 129 -1.95 -3.06 -10.28
C LYS A 129 -0.91 -2.11 -9.70
N LEU A 130 -0.90 -1.94 -8.38
CA LEU A 130 -0.02 -1.03 -7.68
C LEU A 130 1.37 -1.64 -7.47
N SER A 131 2.39 -0.78 -7.49
CA SER A 131 3.72 -1.16 -7.03
C SER A 131 3.68 -1.53 -5.55
N SER A 132 4.51 -2.50 -5.15
CA SER A 132 4.72 -2.90 -3.76
C SER A 132 5.21 -1.76 -2.86
N THR A 133 5.79 -0.71 -3.45
CA THR A 133 6.33 0.47 -2.75
C THR A 133 5.34 1.64 -2.67
N SER A 134 4.13 1.52 -3.21
CA SER A 134 3.15 2.61 -3.15
C SER A 134 2.52 2.72 -1.77
N ASP A 135 2.28 3.95 -1.30
CA ASP A 135 1.65 4.23 0.00
C ASP A 135 0.26 3.59 0.11
N THR A 136 -0.50 3.57 -0.99
CA THR A 136 -1.81 2.92 -1.08
C THR A 136 -1.71 1.40 -0.90
N ALA A 137 -0.70 0.75 -1.50
CA ALA A 137 -0.51 -0.69 -1.30
C ALA A 137 -0.07 -1.02 0.13
N ALA A 138 0.74 -0.16 0.75
CA ALA A 138 1.11 -0.28 2.16
C ALA A 138 -0.13 -0.18 3.08
N ALA A 139 -1.00 0.79 2.82
CA ALA A 139 -2.25 0.97 3.57
C ALA A 139 -3.20 -0.23 3.47
N ILE A 140 -3.28 -0.88 2.30
CA ILE A 140 -4.11 -2.07 2.14
C ILE A 140 -3.50 -3.28 2.88
N ARG A 141 -2.18 -3.49 2.76
CA ARG A 141 -1.48 -4.61 3.43
C ARG A 141 -1.48 -4.52 4.95
N TYR A 142 -1.55 -3.32 5.52
CA TYR A 142 -1.74 -3.11 6.97
C TYR A 142 -2.94 -3.90 7.50
N ALA A 143 -4.03 -4.00 6.73
CA ALA A 143 -5.22 -4.75 7.16
C ALA A 143 -5.00 -6.28 7.17
N GLU A 144 -3.98 -6.79 6.48
CA GLU A 144 -3.69 -8.22 6.35
C GLU A 144 -2.63 -8.71 7.36
N ASP A 145 -1.65 -7.86 7.71
CA ASP A 145 -0.56 -8.22 8.61
C ASP A 145 -0.72 -7.57 9.99
N GLY A 146 -1.06 -8.39 10.99
CA GLY A 146 -1.20 -7.96 12.38
C GLY A 146 0.10 -7.55 13.06
N GLN A 147 1.26 -7.73 12.43
CA GLN A 147 2.54 -7.20 12.92
C GLN A 147 2.75 -5.73 12.54
N LEU A 148 1.98 -5.19 11.61
CA LEU A 148 2.07 -3.80 11.19
C LEU A 148 1.26 -2.93 12.16
N GLU A 149 1.88 -1.87 12.67
CA GLU A 149 1.20 -0.84 13.45
C GLU A 149 0.60 0.21 12.50
N ILE A 150 -0.52 0.83 12.89
CA ILE A 150 -1.22 1.85 12.08
C ILE A 150 -0.38 3.13 11.92
N ASP A 151 0.60 3.31 12.80
CA ASP A 151 1.46 4.47 12.86
C ASP A 151 2.94 4.06 12.72
N ASN A 152 3.77 5.02 12.33
CA ASN A 152 5.21 4.78 12.15
C ASN A 152 6.00 4.93 13.47
N ASN A 153 5.32 4.97 14.63
CA ASN A 153 5.99 5.32 15.89
C ASN A 153 7.10 4.35 16.25
N THR A 154 6.92 3.06 15.95
CA THR A 154 7.93 2.04 16.22
C THR A 154 9.20 2.26 15.39
N ALA A 155 9.08 2.60 14.10
CA ALA A 155 10.26 2.91 13.29
C ALA A 155 10.89 4.25 13.70
N GLU A 156 10.09 5.27 14.00
CA GLU A 156 10.60 6.57 14.49
C GLU A 156 11.38 6.42 15.80
N ARG A 157 10.85 5.64 16.75
CA ARG A 157 11.52 5.32 18.02
C ARG A 157 12.83 4.59 17.77
N ALA A 158 12.87 3.65 16.81
CA ALA A 158 14.09 2.95 16.43
C ALA A 158 15.15 3.91 15.84
N LEU A 159 14.74 4.85 14.97
CA LEU A 159 15.64 5.82 14.35
C LEU A 159 16.10 6.95 15.29
N ARG A 160 15.39 7.18 16.41
CA ARG A 160 15.76 8.20 17.40
C ARG A 160 17.19 8.05 17.93
N VAL A 161 17.69 6.81 18.03
CA VAL A 161 19.08 6.52 18.44
C VAL A 161 20.09 7.08 17.43
N VAL A 162 19.80 6.96 16.13
CA VAL A 162 20.66 7.51 15.06
C VAL A 162 20.64 9.03 15.07
N ALA A 163 19.47 9.64 15.30
CA ALA A 163 19.33 11.10 15.42
C ALA A 163 20.09 11.66 16.63
N LEU A 164 20.01 10.99 17.79
CA LEU A 164 20.77 11.36 18.99
C LEU A 164 22.28 11.21 18.75
N GLY A 165 22.69 10.10 18.10
CA GLY A 165 24.06 9.86 17.69
C GLY A 165 24.62 11.00 16.84
N ARG A 166 23.90 11.40 15.77
CA ARG A 166 24.28 12.54 14.91
C ARG A 166 24.51 13.84 15.69
N LYS A 167 23.74 14.09 16.75
CA LYS A 167 23.92 15.28 17.60
C LYS A 167 25.16 15.18 18.51
N ASN A 168 25.56 13.97 18.88
CA ASN A 168 26.66 13.70 19.79
C ASN A 168 28.00 13.45 19.07
N TYR A 169 28.00 13.30 17.74
CA TYR A 169 29.24 13.13 16.98
C TYR A 169 29.92 14.47 16.75
N LEU A 170 31.13 14.61 17.29
CA LEU A 170 31.97 15.81 17.13
C LEU A 170 32.37 16.04 15.66
N PHE A 171 32.44 14.97 14.86
CA PHE A 171 32.76 15.01 13.43
C PHE A 171 31.95 13.99 12.64
N CYS A 172 31.32 14.42 11.55
CA CYS A 172 30.74 13.53 10.54
C CYS A 172 31.83 13.21 9.50
N GLY A 173 32.73 12.29 9.84
CA GLY A 173 33.90 11.98 9.02
C GLY A 173 33.58 11.02 7.87
N SER A 174 33.24 11.56 6.70
CA SER A 174 33.07 10.87 5.40
C SER A 174 31.80 10.03 5.20
N ASP A 175 31.32 9.95 3.95
CA ASP A 175 30.21 9.09 3.52
C ASP A 175 30.47 7.62 3.85
N ALA A 176 31.72 7.16 3.68
CA ALA A 176 32.14 5.81 4.04
C ALA A 176 32.00 5.53 5.56
N GLY A 177 32.16 6.56 6.40
CA GLY A 177 31.91 6.48 7.83
C GLY A 177 30.42 6.32 8.15
N GLY A 178 29.57 7.08 7.45
CA GLY A 178 28.11 6.97 7.55
C GLY A 178 27.61 5.58 7.14
N GLU A 179 28.13 5.04 6.04
CA GLU A 179 27.76 3.69 5.57
C GLU A 179 28.14 2.60 6.59
N ARG A 180 29.33 2.67 7.19
CA ARG A 180 29.75 1.74 8.25
C ARG A 180 28.86 1.85 9.48
N ALA A 181 28.52 3.06 9.90
CA ALA A 181 27.62 3.29 11.02
C ALA A 181 26.22 2.72 10.74
N ALA A 182 25.69 2.93 9.52
CA ALA A 182 24.40 2.37 9.10
C ALA A 182 24.39 0.84 9.19
N ARG A 183 25.44 0.16 8.71
CA ARG A 183 25.57 -1.31 8.81
C ARG A 183 25.55 -1.78 10.27
N LEU A 184 26.25 -1.09 11.16
CA LEU A 184 26.26 -1.41 12.59
C LEU A 184 24.89 -1.18 13.25
N TYR A 185 24.21 -0.07 12.97
CA TYR A 185 22.85 0.17 13.50
C TYR A 185 21.85 -0.85 13.02
N SER A 186 21.88 -1.21 11.74
CA SER A 186 21.01 -2.24 11.18
C SER A 186 21.24 -3.61 11.83
N LEU A 187 22.50 -3.97 12.10
CA LEU A 187 22.84 -5.21 12.79
C LEU A 187 22.31 -5.23 14.23
N LEU A 188 22.55 -4.16 15.00
CA LEU A 188 22.09 -4.06 16.39
C LEU A 188 20.56 -3.95 16.50
N GLY A 189 19.93 -3.24 15.56
CA GLY A 189 18.47 -3.21 15.41
C GLY A 189 17.90 -4.60 15.16
N SER A 190 18.52 -5.36 14.26
CA SER A 190 18.14 -6.75 13.97
C SER A 190 18.30 -7.67 15.20
N ALA A 191 19.38 -7.51 15.98
CA ALA A 191 19.56 -8.24 17.24
C ALA A 191 18.46 -7.95 18.25
N LYS A 192 18.11 -6.66 18.41
CA LYS A 192 17.01 -6.25 19.31
C LYS A 192 15.65 -6.80 18.86
N LEU A 193 15.38 -6.82 17.56
CA LEU A 193 14.16 -7.42 16.99
C LEU A 193 14.08 -8.94 17.22
N ASN A 194 15.22 -9.62 17.26
CA ASN A 194 15.32 -11.04 17.63
C ASN A 194 15.37 -11.27 19.16
N ALA A 195 15.01 -10.26 19.96
CA ALA A 195 15.02 -10.29 21.43
C ALA A 195 16.40 -10.61 22.07
N LEU A 196 17.49 -10.38 21.33
CA LEU A 196 18.85 -10.49 21.84
C LEU A 196 19.28 -9.18 22.52
N ASP A 197 20.11 -9.31 23.54
CA ASP A 197 20.83 -8.17 24.10
C ASP A 197 21.96 -7.75 23.14
N PRO A 198 21.98 -6.51 22.63
CA PRO A 198 22.96 -6.08 21.63
C PRO A 198 24.41 -6.14 22.12
N GLU A 199 24.66 -5.92 23.41
CA GLU A 199 26.01 -5.95 24.00
C GLU A 199 26.52 -7.39 24.07
N LEU A 200 25.69 -8.30 24.61
CA LEU A 200 26.04 -9.73 24.66
C LEU A 200 26.22 -10.34 23.27
N TYR A 201 25.39 -9.91 22.31
CA TYR A 201 25.53 -10.31 20.91
C TYR A 201 26.87 -9.85 20.32
N LEU A 202 27.24 -8.59 20.50
CA LEU A 202 28.53 -8.08 20.04
C LEU A 202 29.71 -8.81 20.69
N HIS A 203 29.65 -9.05 22.00
CA HIS A 203 30.69 -9.81 22.69
C HIS A 203 30.82 -11.22 22.12
N HIS A 204 29.70 -11.91 21.93
CA HIS A 204 29.67 -13.26 21.38
C HIS A 204 30.32 -13.33 19.98
N VAL A 205 30.00 -12.36 19.12
CA VAL A 205 30.53 -12.28 17.76
C VAL A 205 32.01 -11.89 17.77
N LEU A 206 32.40 -10.81 18.44
CA LEU A 206 33.78 -10.31 18.43
C LEU A 206 34.78 -11.30 19.05
N GLU A 207 34.37 -12.09 20.03
CA GLU A 207 35.20 -13.13 20.65
C GLU A 207 35.49 -14.29 19.69
N ARG A 208 34.55 -14.63 18.80
CA ARG A 208 34.63 -15.82 17.94
C ARG A 208 35.00 -15.50 16.49
N ILE A 209 34.82 -14.25 16.05
CA ILE A 209 34.95 -13.87 14.63
C ILE A 209 36.37 -14.03 14.10
N ALA A 210 37.39 -13.83 14.94
CA ALA A 210 38.80 -13.91 14.53
C ALA A 210 39.20 -15.33 14.09
N ASP A 211 38.66 -16.35 14.76
CA ASP A 211 38.98 -17.76 14.52
C ASP A 211 37.94 -18.46 13.62
N HIS A 212 36.94 -17.74 13.12
CA HIS A 212 35.84 -18.32 12.35
C HIS A 212 36.12 -18.37 10.85
N ALA A 213 35.67 -19.44 10.21
CA ALA A 213 35.73 -19.54 8.74
C ALA A 213 34.82 -18.48 8.08
N ILE A 214 35.38 -17.73 7.13
CA ILE A 214 34.68 -16.68 6.36
C ILE A 214 33.41 -17.23 5.68
N ASN A 215 33.43 -18.47 5.21
CA ASN A 215 32.29 -19.08 4.52
C ASN A 215 31.10 -19.42 5.44
N ARG A 216 31.23 -19.20 6.76
CA ARG A 216 30.20 -19.52 7.76
C ARG A 216 29.79 -18.31 8.61
N ILE A 217 30.01 -17.09 8.11
CA ILE A 217 29.61 -15.85 8.80
C ILE A 217 28.11 -15.82 9.13
N GLN A 218 27.29 -16.53 8.36
CA GLN A 218 25.86 -16.67 8.59
C GLN A 218 25.50 -17.24 9.97
N ASP A 219 26.40 -18.01 10.59
CA ASP A 219 26.18 -18.59 11.92
C ASP A 219 26.14 -17.50 13.01
N PHE A 220 26.74 -16.34 12.74
CA PHE A 220 26.70 -15.18 13.62
C PHE A 220 25.52 -14.24 13.38
N LEU A 221 24.63 -14.53 12.43
CA LEU A 221 23.49 -13.65 12.17
C LEU A 221 22.52 -13.67 13.37
N PRO A 222 21.85 -12.53 13.68
CA PRO A 222 21.05 -12.41 14.90
C PRO A 222 19.94 -13.44 15.09
N TRP A 223 19.44 -14.06 14.02
CA TRP A 223 18.40 -15.10 14.07
C TRP A 223 18.96 -16.53 14.19
N ASN A 224 20.27 -16.72 14.04
CA ASN A 224 20.93 -18.03 14.15
C ASN A 224 21.65 -18.21 15.51
N VAL A 225 21.79 -17.13 16.27
CA VAL A 225 22.57 -17.11 17.51
C VAL A 225 21.65 -17.30 18.71
N SER A 226 21.94 -18.33 19.52
CA SER A 226 21.23 -18.61 20.78
C SER A 226 22.11 -18.21 21.97
N ILE A 227 22.00 -16.96 22.43
CA ILE A 227 22.73 -16.48 23.62
C ILE A 227 21.83 -16.63 24.86
N ASN A 228 22.19 -17.55 25.76
CA ASN A 228 21.53 -17.66 27.05
C ASN A 228 21.83 -16.42 27.91
N LYS A 229 20.78 -15.80 28.48
CA LYS A 229 20.87 -14.68 29.41
C LYS A 229 21.45 -15.13 30.76
N THR A 230 22.73 -15.52 30.81
CA THR A 230 23.43 -15.65 32.10
C THR A 230 23.97 -14.29 32.49
N HIS A 231 23.14 -13.57 33.26
CA HIS A 231 23.47 -12.36 33.97
C HIS A 231 24.84 -12.50 34.67
N THR A 232 25.87 -11.83 34.17
CA THR A 232 27.08 -11.56 34.98
C THR A 232 27.09 -10.07 35.24
N LEU A 233 26.53 -9.70 36.39
CA LEU A 233 26.73 -8.38 36.99
C LEU A 233 28.24 -8.23 37.23
N ILE A 234 28.90 -7.39 36.43
CA ILE A 234 30.25 -6.94 36.76
C ILE A 234 30.09 -5.97 37.94
N PRO A 235 30.67 -6.25 39.13
CA PRO A 235 30.60 -5.31 40.25
C PRO A 235 31.40 -4.05 39.89
N LYS A 236 30.82 -2.89 40.22
CA LYS A 236 31.46 -1.56 40.14
C LYS A 236 32.72 -1.47 40.97
#